data_AF-A0A2R9B1P2-F1
#
_entry.id   AF-A0A2R9B1P2-F1
#
_cell.length_a   1.000
_cell.length_b   1.000
_cell.length_c   1.000
_cell.angle_alpha   90.00
_cell.angle_beta   90.00
_cell.angle_gamma   90.00
#
_symmetry.space_group_name_H-M   'P 1'
#
loop_
_entity.id
_entity.type
_entity.pdbx_description
1 polymer ?
#
loop_
_entity_poly.entity_id
_entity_poly.type
_entity_poly.pdbx_seq_one_letter_code
_entity_poly.pdbx_strand_id
1 'polypeptide(L)'
;MAALRPLVKPKIIKKRTKKFIWHQSDQYVKIKRNCRKPRGIDNRVRRRFKGQILIGCRKFLVHNIKELEVLLMCNKSYCAEIAHNVSSKNRKAIVETAAQLAIRVTNPNARLCSEENE
;
A
#
# COMPACT_ATOMS: atom_id res chain seq x y z
N MET A 1 17.08 -4.82 14.09
CA MET A 1 17.15 -3.35 13.83
C MET A 1 15.89 -2.67 14.36
N ALA A 2 16.00 -1.46 14.92
CA ALA A 2 14.85 -0.69 15.37
C ALA A 2 14.19 0.07 14.19
N ALA A 3 12.86 0.10 14.15
CA ALA A 3 12.12 0.76 13.07
C ALA A 3 12.00 2.28 13.29
N LEU A 4 12.44 3.05 12.30
CA LEU A 4 12.43 4.51 12.30
C LEU A 4 11.01 5.09 12.38
N ARG A 5 10.85 6.19 13.11
CA ARG A 5 9.56 6.81 13.45
C ARG A 5 9.45 8.22 12.84
N PRO A 6 8.27 8.63 12.33
CA PRO A 6 8.11 9.96 11.73
C PRO A 6 8.09 11.06 12.81
N LEU A 7 8.64 12.24 12.47
CA LEU A 7 8.79 13.39 13.37
C LEU A 7 7.46 13.82 14.02
N VAL A 8 6.37 13.82 13.25
CA VAL A 8 5.01 14.00 13.76
C VAL A 8 4.17 12.83 13.25
N LYS A 9 3.45 12.16 14.16
CA LYS A 9 2.51 11.08 13.85
C LYS A 9 1.08 11.55 14.14
N PRO A 10 0.49 12.45 13.33
CA PRO A 10 -0.89 12.88 13.54
C PRO A 10 -1.82 11.67 13.46
N LYS A 11 -2.86 11.63 14.31
CA LYS A 11 -3.86 10.54 14.29
C LYS A 11 -4.65 10.62 12.98
N ILE A 12 -4.25 9.84 11.97
CA ILE A 12 -4.86 9.87 10.65
C ILE A 12 -6.27 9.25 10.71
N ILE A 13 -7.26 10.04 11.12
CA ILE A 13 -8.67 9.66 11.13
C ILE A 13 -9.12 9.45 9.69
N LYS A 14 -9.22 8.19 9.26
CA LYS A 14 -9.88 7.83 8.01
C LYS A 14 -11.39 7.83 8.25
N LYS A 15 -12.14 8.52 7.39
CA LYS A 15 -13.61 8.58 7.43
C LYS A 15 -14.32 7.21 7.24
N ARG A 16 -13.56 6.11 7.10
CA ARG A 16 -13.98 4.80 6.57
C ARG A 16 -12.78 3.79 6.82
N THR A 17 -12.96 2.44 6.83
CA THR A 17 -11.93 1.32 6.80
C THR A 17 -11.96 0.15 5.69
N LYS A 18 -13.07 -0.48 5.23
CA LYS A 18 -13.14 -1.60 4.22
C LYS A 18 -13.08 -1.23 2.69
N LYS A 19 -12.80 -2.09 1.69
CA LYS A 19 -12.83 -1.62 0.26
C LYS A 19 -14.27 -1.30 -0.24
N PHE A 20 -14.43 -0.33 -1.16
CA PHE A 20 -15.68 -0.11 -1.92
C PHE A 20 -15.79 -1.23 -2.97
N ILE A 21 -16.49 -2.29 -2.63
CA ILE A 21 -16.73 -3.45 -3.52
C ILE A 21 -17.93 -3.23 -4.42
N TRP A 22 -18.01 -3.97 -5.53
CA TRP A 22 -19.24 -4.06 -6.31
C TRP A 22 -20.27 -4.85 -5.49
N HIS A 23 -21.50 -4.36 -5.41
CA HIS A 23 -22.65 -5.11 -4.89
C HIS A 23 -22.77 -6.48 -5.60
N GLN A 24 -22.97 -7.55 -4.83
CA GLN A 24 -23.05 -8.94 -5.31
C GLN A 24 -21.73 -9.55 -5.84
N SER A 25 -20.57 -8.88 -5.66
CA SER A 25 -19.22 -9.47 -5.89
C SER A 25 -18.80 -10.51 -4.85
N ASP A 26 -19.66 -10.71 -3.85
CA ASP A 26 -19.67 -11.76 -2.85
C ASP A 26 -20.49 -12.98 -3.28
N GLN A 27 -21.49 -12.81 -4.16
CA GLN A 27 -22.42 -13.87 -4.58
C GLN A 27 -22.02 -14.57 -5.88
N TYR A 28 -21.26 -13.91 -6.77
CA TYR A 28 -20.97 -14.43 -8.11
C TYR A 28 -19.50 -14.19 -8.51
N VAL A 29 -18.79 -15.27 -8.85
CA VAL A 29 -17.37 -15.24 -9.30
C VAL A 29 -17.16 -14.30 -10.51
N LYS A 30 -18.15 -14.21 -11.42
CA LYS A 30 -18.13 -13.29 -12.58
C LYS A 30 -18.14 -11.79 -12.21
N ILE A 31 -18.57 -11.43 -11.00
CA ILE A 31 -18.67 -10.04 -10.54
C ILE A 31 -17.41 -9.68 -9.73
N LYS A 32 -16.42 -9.10 -10.41
CA LYS A 32 -15.15 -8.68 -9.76
C LYS A 32 -15.40 -7.59 -8.70
N ARG A 33 -14.60 -7.57 -7.63
CA ARG A 33 -14.74 -6.67 -6.44
C ARG A 33 -14.44 -5.18 -6.71
N ASN A 34 -14.55 -4.72 -7.97
CA ASN A 34 -14.18 -3.38 -8.44
C ASN A 34 -15.37 -2.43 -8.32
N CYS A 35 -15.20 -1.26 -7.68
CA CYS A 35 -16.31 -0.31 -7.46
C CYS A 35 -17.02 0.08 -8.77
N ARG A 36 -18.31 -0.25 -8.89
CA ARG A 36 -19.23 0.22 -9.94
C ARG A 36 -20.50 0.79 -9.32
N LYS A 37 -20.95 1.95 -9.81
CA LYS A 37 -22.19 2.62 -9.37
C LYS A 37 -23.42 1.88 -9.94
N PRO A 38 -24.30 1.29 -9.12
CA PRO A 38 -25.46 0.55 -9.62
C PRO A 38 -26.47 1.52 -10.28
N ARG A 39 -26.99 1.13 -11.44
CA ARG A 39 -27.92 1.96 -12.25
C ARG A 39 -29.39 1.54 -12.17
N GLY A 40 -29.70 0.27 -11.89
CA GLY A 40 -31.08 -0.25 -11.87
C GLY A 40 -31.99 0.47 -10.87
N ILE A 41 -33.28 0.61 -11.22
CA ILE A 41 -34.28 1.41 -10.49
C ILE A 41 -34.49 0.96 -9.04
N ASP A 42 -34.64 -0.34 -8.80
CA ASP A 42 -34.90 -0.92 -7.47
C ASP A 42 -33.66 -1.26 -6.66
N ASN A 43 -32.46 -0.93 -7.16
CA ASN A 43 -31.25 -1.41 -6.51
C ASN A 43 -31.05 -0.81 -5.10
N ARG A 44 -30.98 -1.69 -4.09
CA ARG A 44 -30.84 -1.34 -2.68
C ARG A 44 -29.63 -0.44 -2.39
N VAL A 45 -28.51 -0.63 -3.07
CA VAL A 45 -27.32 0.24 -2.90
C VAL A 45 -27.51 1.60 -3.59
N ARG A 46 -28.21 1.66 -4.74
CA ARG A 46 -28.62 2.94 -5.38
C ARG A 46 -29.55 3.74 -4.47
N ARG A 47 -30.49 3.06 -3.81
CA ARG A 47 -31.45 3.63 -2.84
C ARG A 47 -30.87 3.88 -1.42
N ARG A 48 -29.56 3.66 -1.21
CA ARG A 48 -28.78 4.04 -0.01
C ARG A 48 -29.23 3.46 1.35
N PHE A 49 -29.69 2.21 1.41
CA PHE A 49 -29.89 1.54 2.71
C PHE A 49 -28.55 1.31 3.47
N LYS A 50 -28.62 1.17 4.81
CA LYS A 50 -27.54 1.41 5.81
C LYS A 50 -26.37 0.37 5.83
N GLY A 51 -25.10 0.83 5.73
CA GLY A 51 -23.91 0.19 6.39
C GLY A 51 -22.68 -0.30 5.56
N GLN A 52 -21.71 0.57 5.16
CA GLN A 52 -20.41 0.18 4.52
C GLN A 52 -19.21 1.17 4.79
N ILE A 53 -17.93 0.75 4.60
CA ILE A 53 -16.69 1.31 5.27
C ILE A 53 -15.38 1.36 4.30
N LEU A 54 -14.25 2.17 4.43
CA LEU A 54 -12.86 2.31 3.67
C LEU A 54 -11.54 3.12 4.17
N ILE A 55 -10.33 2.50 4.39
CA ILE A 55 -9.00 3.10 4.88
C ILE A 55 -7.85 3.26 3.83
N GLY A 56 -6.72 3.91 4.21
CA GLY A 56 -5.37 3.71 3.60
C GLY A 56 -4.16 4.42 4.28
N CYS A 57 -2.95 4.23 3.74
CA CYS A 57 -1.76 5.11 3.86
C CYS A 57 -1.28 5.46 2.44
N ARG A 58 -0.45 6.50 2.25
CA ARG A 58 0.10 6.84 0.91
C ARG A 58 1.41 6.09 0.65
N LYS A 59 1.52 5.44 -0.51
CA LYS A 59 2.71 4.74 -1.00
C LYS A 59 3.31 5.50 -2.18
N PHE A 60 4.60 5.29 -2.43
CA PHE A 60 5.32 5.74 -3.62
C PHE A 60 6.02 4.52 -4.24
N LEU A 61 5.89 4.29 -5.55
CA LEU A 61 6.49 3.15 -6.23
C LEU A 61 7.96 3.45 -6.57
N VAL A 62 8.86 2.48 -6.37
CA VAL A 62 10.31 2.65 -6.61
C VAL A 62 10.86 1.52 -7.48
N HIS A 63 11.57 1.88 -8.54
CA HIS A 63 12.23 0.98 -9.49
C HIS A 63 13.76 0.95 -9.35
N ASN A 64 14.39 2.05 -8.95
CA ASN A 64 15.85 2.19 -8.86
C ASN A 64 16.28 2.97 -7.60
N ILE A 65 17.60 3.10 -7.38
CA ILE A 65 18.17 3.76 -6.20
C ILE A 65 17.96 5.29 -6.24
N LYS A 66 18.06 5.93 -7.41
CA LYS A 66 17.89 7.39 -7.56
C LYS A 66 16.49 7.87 -7.16
N GLU A 67 15.48 7.04 -7.39
CA GLU A 67 14.11 7.30 -6.93
C GLU A 67 13.94 7.32 -5.39
N LEU A 68 14.91 6.82 -4.61
CA LEU A 68 14.94 7.02 -3.16
C LEU A 68 15.39 8.44 -2.77
N GLU A 69 16.26 9.08 -3.55
CA GLU A 69 16.72 10.45 -3.29
C GLU A 69 15.55 11.45 -3.33
N VAL A 70 14.58 11.22 -4.22
CA VAL A 70 13.30 11.95 -4.30
C VAL A 70 12.49 11.87 -3.00
N LEU A 71 12.66 10.80 -2.21
CA LEU A 71 11.98 10.60 -0.92
C LEU A 71 12.76 11.17 0.27
N LEU A 72 13.96 11.74 0.10
CA LEU A 72 14.82 12.19 1.21
C LEU A 72 14.12 13.20 2.15
N MET A 73 13.50 14.24 1.59
CA MET A 73 12.68 15.20 2.36
C MET A 73 11.32 14.63 2.82
N CYS A 74 10.82 13.59 2.14
CA CYS A 74 9.44 13.09 2.25
C CYS A 74 9.29 11.78 3.05
N ASN A 75 10.38 11.23 3.59
CA ASN A 75 10.47 9.95 4.28
C ASN A 75 9.49 9.76 5.46
N LYS A 76 9.01 10.86 6.07
CA LYS A 76 8.01 10.87 7.15
C LYS A 76 6.56 10.72 6.67
N SER A 77 6.29 11.07 5.40
CA SER A 77 4.93 11.20 4.83
C SER A 77 4.56 10.11 3.83
N TYR A 78 5.56 9.52 3.17
CA TYR A 78 5.42 8.48 2.15
C TYR A 78 6.21 7.23 2.54
N CYS A 79 5.81 6.08 2.00
CA CYS A 79 6.54 4.82 2.13
C CYS A 79 6.86 4.28 0.74
N ALA A 80 8.10 3.83 0.53
CA ALA A 80 8.56 3.23 -0.71
C ALA A 80 7.98 1.82 -0.88
N GLU A 81 7.47 1.50 -2.07
CA GLU A 81 7.04 0.17 -2.48
C GLU A 81 7.89 -0.27 -3.67
N ILE A 82 8.78 -1.25 -3.46
CA ILE A 82 9.71 -1.68 -4.51
C ILE A 82 8.94 -2.43 -5.59
N ALA A 83 9.04 -1.97 -6.83
CA ALA A 83 8.26 -2.45 -7.96
C ALA A 83 8.48 -3.93 -8.28
N HIS A 84 7.44 -4.58 -8.80
CA HIS A 84 7.39 -6.03 -9.00
C HIS A 84 8.38 -6.55 -10.08
N ASN A 85 8.96 -5.67 -10.90
CA ASN A 85 9.94 -6.03 -11.92
C ASN A 85 11.40 -6.00 -11.41
N VAL A 86 11.67 -5.39 -10.26
CA VAL A 86 13.04 -5.28 -9.72
C VAL A 86 13.57 -6.65 -9.25
N SER A 87 14.80 -6.98 -9.66
CA SER A 87 15.54 -8.20 -9.32
C SER A 87 15.94 -8.28 -7.84
N SER A 88 16.28 -9.48 -7.35
CA SER A 88 16.75 -9.70 -5.97
C SER A 88 18.02 -8.90 -5.64
N LYS A 89 19.04 -8.93 -6.51
CA LYS A 89 20.29 -8.17 -6.35
C LYS A 89 20.03 -6.66 -6.21
N ASN A 90 19.18 -6.09 -7.07
CA ASN A 90 18.87 -4.66 -7.02
C ASN A 90 17.94 -4.32 -5.82
N ARG A 91 17.08 -5.25 -5.40
CA ARG A 91 16.27 -5.13 -4.18
C ARG A 91 17.13 -5.04 -2.92
N LYS A 92 18.19 -5.85 -2.80
CA LYS A 92 19.12 -5.79 -1.67
C LYS A 92 19.75 -4.39 -1.54
N ALA A 93 20.33 -3.87 -2.62
CA ALA A 93 20.89 -2.52 -2.67
C ALA A 93 19.86 -1.40 -2.40
N ILE A 94 18.61 -1.52 -2.89
CA ILE A 94 17.52 -0.57 -2.61
C ILE A 94 17.09 -0.61 -1.12
N VAL A 95 17.10 -1.78 -0.46
CA VAL A 95 16.79 -1.89 0.96
C VAL A 95 17.93 -1.35 1.84
N GLU A 96 19.18 -1.62 1.48
CA GLU A 96 20.37 -1.13 2.17
C GLU A 96 20.46 0.41 2.09
N THR A 97 20.29 0.99 0.90
CA THR A 97 20.26 2.46 0.71
C THR A 97 19.02 3.10 1.34
N ALA A 98 17.84 2.47 1.27
CA ALA A 98 16.66 3.00 1.97
C ALA A 98 16.83 3.01 3.51
N ALA A 99 17.56 2.04 4.07
CA ALA A 99 17.89 2.03 5.50
C ALA A 99 18.83 3.18 5.87
N GLN A 100 19.87 3.45 5.05
CA GLN A 100 20.79 4.59 5.22
C GLN A 100 20.06 5.93 5.14
N LEU A 101 19.18 6.11 4.15
CA LEU A 101 18.40 7.34 3.92
C LEU A 101 17.16 7.49 4.83
N ALA A 102 16.99 6.60 5.81
CA ALA A 102 15.87 6.56 6.75
C ALA A 102 14.47 6.44 6.10
N ILE A 103 14.37 5.82 4.93
CA ILE A 103 13.14 5.65 4.15
C ILE A 103 12.43 4.35 4.51
N ARG A 104 11.15 4.43 4.88
CA ARG A 104 10.33 3.25 5.17
C ARG A 104 9.88 2.53 3.90
N VAL A 105 10.40 1.32 3.68
CA VAL A 105 9.94 0.38 2.64
C VAL A 105 8.70 -0.41 3.11
N THR A 106 7.74 -0.70 2.22
CA THR A 106 6.52 -1.49 2.52
C THR A 106 6.69 -2.99 2.33
N ASN A 107 7.63 -3.41 1.49
CA ASN A 107 7.89 -4.79 1.09
C ASN A 107 9.41 -5.17 1.12
N PRO A 108 10.14 -4.92 2.23
CA PRO A 108 11.60 -5.09 2.28
C PRO A 108 12.07 -6.51 1.98
N ASN A 109 11.48 -7.52 2.64
CA ASN A 109 11.92 -8.92 2.54
C ASN A 109 11.46 -9.62 1.23
N ALA A 110 10.80 -8.91 0.30
CA ALA A 110 10.20 -9.53 -0.87
C ALA A 110 11.26 -9.89 -1.94
N ARG A 111 11.42 -11.19 -2.22
CA ARG A 111 12.46 -11.81 -3.08
C ARG A 111 13.89 -11.74 -2.53
N LEU A 112 14.05 -11.65 -1.23
CA LEU A 112 15.33 -11.91 -0.56
C LEU A 112 15.17 -13.25 0.15
N CYS A 113 16.00 -14.24 -0.19
CA CYS A 113 16.16 -15.41 0.67
C CYS A 113 16.93 -14.97 1.91
N SER A 114 16.50 -15.43 3.09
CA SER A 114 17.40 -15.51 4.24
C SER A 114 18.38 -16.65 3.99
N GLU A 115 19.67 -16.36 4.12
CA GLU A 115 20.64 -17.40 4.46
C GLU A 115 20.33 -17.82 5.90
N GLU A 116 19.99 -19.08 6.10
CA GLU A 116 19.75 -19.66 7.43
C GLU A 116 21.11 -19.98 8.04
N ASN A 117 21.65 -19.01 8.78
CA ASN A 117 22.86 -19.21 9.58
C ASN A 117 22.49 -19.97 10.86
N GLU A 118 23.24 -21.04 11.13
CA GLU A 118 23.28 -21.74 12.43
C GLU A 118 23.88 -20.86 13.55
#